data_AF-A0A957W747-F1
#
_entry.id   AF-A0A957W747-F1
#
_cell.length_a   1.000
_cell.length_b   1.000
_cell.length_c   1.000
_cell.angle_alpha   90.00
_cell.angle_beta   90.00
_cell.angle_gamma   90.00
#
_symmetry.space_group_name_H-M   'P 1'
#
loop_
_entity.id
_entity.type
_entity.pdbx_description
1 polymer ?
#
loop_
_entity_poly.entity_id
_entity_poly.type
_entity_poly.pdbx_seq_one_letter_code
_entity_poly.pdbx_strand_id
1 'polypeptide(L)'
;MPHQIPNPTDYEIDPERGFLLGHPPLKRLPAEFERWERVAAQVPVLLMTGRLRSTLEHLPLPDLNRLETIDHWRRAMLLLSVFGNSYVWGENPPA
;
A
#
# COMPACT_ATOMS: atom_id res chain seq x y z
N MET A 1 27.83 31.62 -14.12
CA MET A 1 26.99 31.48 -12.91
C MET A 1 27.25 30.09 -12.35
N PRO A 2 27.73 29.92 -11.11
CA PRO A 2 27.85 28.58 -10.53
C PRO A 2 26.44 27.99 -10.39
N HIS A 3 26.26 26.73 -10.81
CA HIS A 3 25.00 26.01 -10.66
C HIS A 3 24.90 25.54 -9.21
N GLN A 4 23.90 26.03 -8.48
CA GLN A 4 23.63 25.60 -7.11
C GLN A 4 23.12 24.16 -7.14
N ILE A 5 23.73 23.28 -6.34
CA ILE A 5 23.24 21.90 -6.19
C ILE A 5 21.90 21.95 -5.43
N PRO A 6 20.82 21.32 -5.95
CA PRO A 6 19.52 21.30 -5.28
C PRO A 6 19.60 20.59 -3.91
N ASN A 7 18.78 21.03 -2.94
CA ASN A 7 18.66 20.34 -1.67
C ASN A 7 17.82 19.06 -1.86
N PRO A 8 18.34 17.85 -1.53
CA PRO A 8 17.61 16.60 -1.71
C PRO A 8 16.25 16.56 -0.99
N THR A 9 16.11 17.26 0.14
CA THR A 9 14.86 17.27 0.91
C THR A 9 13.69 17.89 0.16
N ASP A 10 13.98 18.78 -0.81
CA ASP A 10 12.96 19.40 -1.65
C ASP A 10 12.31 18.37 -2.61
N TYR A 11 12.89 17.18 -2.72
CA TYR A 11 12.46 16.06 -3.57
C TYR A 11 12.11 14.80 -2.78
N GLU A 12 11.83 14.94 -1.47
CA GLU A 12 11.56 13.83 -0.55
C GLU A 12 12.71 12.81 -0.43
N ILE A 13 13.95 13.23 -0.69
CA ILE A 13 15.13 12.40 -0.51
C ILE A 13 15.73 12.71 0.86
N ASP A 14 15.71 11.70 1.73
CA ASP A 14 16.32 11.77 3.05
C ASP A 14 17.86 11.80 2.93
N PRO A 15 18.57 12.71 3.62
CA PRO A 15 20.02 12.87 3.47
C PRO A 15 20.82 11.67 3.99
N GLU A 16 20.26 10.86 4.89
CA GLU A 16 20.92 9.68 5.45
C GLU A 16 20.43 8.38 4.80
N ARG A 17 19.14 8.31 4.47
CA ARG A 17 18.45 7.10 4.02
C ARG A 17 18.09 7.10 2.53
N GLY A 18 18.39 8.18 1.81
CA GLY A 18 18.09 8.33 0.39
C GLY A 18 16.59 8.31 0.12
N PHE A 19 16.13 7.41 -0.75
CA PHE A 19 14.72 7.32 -1.14
C PHE A 19 13.80 6.67 -0.10
N LEU A 20 14.34 6.23 1.04
CA LEU A 20 13.54 5.77 2.15
C LEU A 20 13.02 6.97 2.95
N LEU A 21 11.86 6.79 3.58
CA LEU A 21 11.31 7.79 4.47
C LEU A 21 12.25 8.06 5.66
N GLY A 22 12.36 9.34 6.03
CA GLY A 22 13.06 9.76 7.24
C GLY A 22 12.42 9.20 8.52
N HIS A 23 11.16 8.77 8.46
CA HIS A 23 10.43 8.13 9.55
C HIS A 23 9.93 6.72 9.19
N PRO A 24 9.62 5.87 10.20
CA PRO A 24 9.03 4.56 9.94
C PRO A 24 7.68 4.69 9.20
N PRO A 25 7.40 3.81 8.22
CA PRO A 25 6.13 3.83 7.50
C PRO A 25 4.97 3.51 8.43
N LEU A 26 3.80 4.08 8.12
CA LEU A 26 2.55 3.78 8.82
C LEU A 26 2.23 2.29 8.73
N LYS A 27 2.01 1.66 9.89
CA LYS A 27 1.77 0.21 9.96
C LYS A 27 0.34 -0.17 9.60
N ARG A 28 -0.63 0.66 9.99
CA ARG A 28 -2.06 0.42 9.72
C ARG A 28 -2.80 1.70 9.37
N LEU A 29 -3.76 1.59 8.46
CA LEU A 29 -4.73 2.62 8.14
C LEU A 29 -5.73 2.87 9.30
N PRO A 30 -6.47 4.00 9.25
CA PRO A 30 -7.60 4.27 10.14
C PRO A 30 -8.65 3.14 10.14
N ALA A 31 -9.50 3.14 11.17
CA ALA A 31 -10.47 2.08 11.44
C ALA A 31 -11.43 1.81 10.26
N GLU A 32 -11.73 2.82 9.46
CA GLU A 32 -12.56 2.73 8.26
C GLU A 32 -12.00 1.76 7.21
N PHE A 33 -10.68 1.51 7.22
CA PHE A 33 -9.99 0.60 6.31
C PHE A 33 -9.68 -0.77 6.94
N GLU A 34 -10.28 -1.10 8.10
CA GLU A 34 -9.96 -2.35 8.81
C GLU A 34 -10.12 -3.60 7.94
N ARG A 35 -11.11 -3.63 7.04
CA ARG A 35 -11.30 -4.77 6.14
C ARG A 35 -10.14 -4.94 5.16
N TRP A 36 -9.56 -3.85 4.67
CA TRP A 36 -8.36 -3.91 3.82
C TRP A 36 -7.18 -4.47 4.62
N GLU A 37 -6.95 -3.95 5.84
CA GLU A 37 -5.88 -4.44 6.71
C GLU A 37 -6.02 -5.94 7.02
N ARG A 38 -7.25 -6.39 7.28
CA ARG A 38 -7.54 -7.80 7.55
C ARG A 38 -7.28 -8.68 6.33
N VAL A 39 -7.71 -8.27 5.14
CA VAL A 39 -7.44 -9.02 3.91
C VAL A 39 -5.94 -9.10 3.65
N ALA A 40 -5.20 -8.00 3.79
CA ALA A 40 -3.76 -7.99 3.60
C ALA A 40 -3.01 -8.95 4.53
N ALA A 41 -3.41 -9.03 5.80
CA ALA A 41 -2.86 -9.99 6.74
C ALA A 41 -3.17 -11.46 6.36
N GLN A 42 -4.23 -11.70 5.59
CA GLN A 42 -4.70 -13.02 5.19
C GLN A 42 -4.33 -13.42 3.76
N VAL A 43 -3.69 -12.55 2.97
CA VAL A 43 -3.32 -12.84 1.57
C VAL A 43 -2.67 -14.23 1.41
N PRO A 44 -1.67 -14.64 2.20
CA PRO A 44 -1.03 -15.95 2.02
C PRO A 44 -2.00 -17.13 2.15
N VAL A 45 -2.88 -17.12 3.15
CA VAL A 45 -3.85 -18.21 3.36
C VAL A 45 -4.97 -18.19 2.32
N LEU A 46 -5.39 -16.99 1.89
CA LEU A 46 -6.39 -16.84 0.83
C LEU A 46 -5.88 -17.36 -0.52
N LEU A 47 -4.61 -17.12 -0.84
CA LEU A 47 -3.93 -17.70 -2.00
C LEU A 47 -3.89 -19.22 -1.92
N MET A 48 -3.41 -19.78 -0.81
CA MET A 48 -3.31 -21.24 -0.62
C MET A 48 -4.67 -21.95 -0.72
N THR A 49 -5.74 -21.27 -0.35
CA THR A 49 -7.10 -21.83 -0.37
C THR A 49 -7.89 -21.52 -1.63
N GLY A 50 -7.32 -20.77 -2.59
CA GLY A 50 -8.01 -20.36 -3.82
C GLY A 50 -9.23 -19.46 -3.55
N ARG A 51 -9.17 -18.63 -2.52
CA ARG A 51 -10.26 -17.75 -2.07
C ARG A 51 -9.93 -16.28 -2.20
N LEU A 52 -8.79 -15.92 -2.77
CA LEU A 52 -8.34 -14.54 -2.77
C LEU A 52 -9.20 -13.69 -3.70
N ARG A 53 -9.43 -14.14 -4.95
CA ARG A 53 -10.23 -13.36 -5.91
C ARG A 53 -11.62 -13.07 -5.39
N SER A 54 -12.32 -14.11 -4.93
CA SER A 54 -13.65 -13.95 -4.35
C SER A 54 -13.64 -13.04 -3.11
N THR A 55 -12.62 -13.11 -2.26
CA THR A 55 -12.50 -12.18 -1.12
C THR A 55 -12.34 -10.73 -1.57
N LEU A 56 -11.50 -10.47 -2.58
CA LEU A 56 -11.25 -9.13 -3.11
C LEU A 56 -12.45 -8.56 -3.88
N GLU A 57 -13.18 -9.39 -4.62
CA GLU A 57 -14.43 -8.99 -5.30
C GLU A 57 -15.52 -8.52 -4.33
N HIS A 58 -15.52 -9.05 -3.10
CA HIS A 58 -16.47 -8.69 -2.04
C HIS A 58 -15.90 -7.67 -1.03
N LEU A 59 -14.68 -7.18 -1.24
CA LEU A 59 -14.06 -6.19 -0.37
C LEU A 59 -14.77 -4.84 -0.55
N PRO A 60 -15.38 -4.26 0.51
CA PRO A 60 -16.02 -2.95 0.36
C PRO A 60 -15.00 -1.87 0.02
N LEU A 61 -15.48 -0.85 -0.69
CA LEU A 61 -14.78 0.41 -0.85
C LEU A 61 -15.12 1.33 0.33
N PRO A 62 -14.16 1.62 1.25
CA PRO A 62 -14.37 2.60 2.32
C PRO A 62 -14.36 4.05 1.78
N ASP A 63 -14.76 5.01 2.62
CA ASP A 63 -14.66 6.44 2.30
C ASP A 63 -13.19 6.87 2.17
N LEU A 64 -12.74 7.11 0.94
CA LEU A 64 -11.35 7.49 0.67
C LEU A 64 -11.00 8.88 1.21
N ASN A 65 -11.99 9.72 1.54
CA ASN A 65 -11.74 11.01 2.19
C ASN A 65 -11.11 10.86 3.59
N ARG A 66 -11.09 9.65 4.16
CA ARG A 66 -10.41 9.31 5.41
C ARG A 66 -8.89 9.10 5.25
N LEU A 67 -8.37 9.10 4.03
CA LEU A 67 -6.93 9.14 3.74
C LEU A 67 -6.42 10.60 3.82
N GLU A 68 -6.25 11.08 5.04
CA GLU A 68 -5.96 12.50 5.31
C GLU A 68 -4.47 12.88 5.21
N THR A 69 -3.55 11.91 5.31
CA THR A 69 -2.10 12.17 5.33
C THR A 69 -1.38 11.45 4.20
N ILE A 70 -0.20 11.94 3.80
CA ILE A 70 0.64 11.27 2.80
C ILE A 70 0.97 9.83 3.21
N ASP A 71 1.12 9.55 4.50
CA ASP A 71 1.41 8.21 5.00
C ASP A 71 0.18 7.29 4.93
N HIS A 72 -1.04 7.83 5.08
CA HIS A 72 -2.27 7.09 4.78
C HIS A 72 -2.28 6.68 3.30
N TRP A 73 -1.96 7.61 2.39
CA TRP A 73 -1.91 7.32 0.95
C TRP A 73 -0.83 6.30 0.60
N ARG A 74 0.40 6.45 1.13
CA ARG A 74 1.49 5.48 0.91
C ARG A 74 1.10 4.07 1.39
N ARG A 75 0.47 3.96 2.57
CA ARG A 75 0.00 2.68 3.09
C ARG A 75 -1.13 2.08 2.26
N ALA A 76 -2.10 2.88 1.84
CA ALA A 76 -3.20 2.45 0.99
C ALA A 76 -2.69 1.95 -0.38
N MET A 77 -1.75 2.67 -1.00
CA MET A 77 -1.11 2.23 -2.24
C MET A 77 -0.38 0.90 -2.06
N LEU A 78 0.38 0.72 -0.97
CA LEU A 78 1.03 -0.56 -0.67
C LEU A 78 0.03 -1.72 -0.60
N LEU A 79 -1.10 -1.54 0.10
CA LEU A 79 -2.16 -2.55 0.18
C LEU A 79 -2.74 -2.88 -1.20
N LEU A 80 -3.08 -1.85 -1.97
CA LEU A 80 -3.68 -2.00 -3.30
C LEU A 80 -2.71 -2.66 -4.30
N SER A 81 -1.42 -2.35 -4.24
CA SER A 81 -0.40 -3.03 -5.06
C SER A 81 -0.31 -4.52 -4.73
N VAL A 82 -0.34 -4.88 -3.45
CA VAL A 82 -0.36 -6.28 -3.02
C VAL A 82 -1.65 -6.97 -3.50
N PHE A 83 -2.81 -6.33 -3.34
CA PHE A 83 -4.09 -6.89 -3.78
C PHE A 83 -4.14 -7.09 -5.29
N GLY A 84 -3.76 -6.07 -6.07
CA GLY A 84 -3.77 -6.15 -7.53
C GLY A 84 -2.84 -7.24 -8.05
N ASN A 85 -1.60 -7.30 -7.54
CA ASN A 85 -0.67 -8.35 -7.95
C ASN A 85 -1.17 -9.75 -7.58
N SER A 86 -1.69 -9.90 -6.36
CA SER A 86 -2.19 -11.18 -5.87
C SER A 86 -3.48 -11.60 -6.58
N TYR A 87 -4.35 -10.67 -6.98
CA TYR A 87 -5.56 -10.97 -7.74
C TYR A 87 -5.23 -11.53 -9.14
N VAL A 88 -4.32 -10.86 -9.86
CA VAL A 88 -3.94 -11.25 -11.23
C VAL A 88 -3.21 -12.59 -11.22
N TRP A 89 -2.18 -12.73 -10.39
CA TRP A 89 -1.24 -13.85 -10.47
C TRP A 89 -1.44 -14.95 -9.43
N GLY A 90 -2.28 -14.71 -8.43
CA GLY A 90 -2.35 -15.55 -7.24
C GLY A 90 -3.16 -16.84 -7.36
N GLU A 91 -3.94 -17.00 -8.43
CA GLU A 91 -4.73 -18.19 -8.69
C GLU A 91 -4.52 -18.63 -10.16
N ASN A 92 -4.78 -19.92 -10.44
CA ASN A 92 -4.58 -20.51 -11.77
C ASN A 92 -5.93 -20.81 -12.44
N PRO A 93 -6.15 -20.39 -13.69
CA PRO A 93 -5.27 -19.54 -14.50
C PRO A 93 -5.18 -18.10 -13.93
N PRO A 94 -4.15 -17.32 -14.31
CA PRO A 94 -4.14 -15.89 -14.10
C PRO A 94 -5.42 -15.23 -14.61
N ALA A 95 -5.84 -14.14 -13.95
CA ALA A 95 -7.10 -13.46 -14.23
C ALA A 95 -7.09 -12.71 -15.57
#